data_AF-A0A8B6DC16-F1
#
_entry.id   AF-A0A8B6DC16-F1
#
_cell.length_a   1.000
_cell.length_b   1.000
_cell.length_c   1.000
_cell.angle_alpha   90.00
_cell.angle_beta   90.00
_cell.angle_gamma   90.00
#
_symmetry.space_group_name_H-M   'P 1'
#
loop_
_entity.id
_entity.type
_entity.pdbx_description
1 polymer ?
#
loop_
_entity_poly.entity_id
_entity_poly.type
_entity_poly.pdbx_seq_one_letter_code
_entity_poly.pdbx_strand_id
1 'polypeptide(L)'
;MIVSAIDGAQLQELICQILQGHLIMFRKDSFLSVLNASLDWETLEQYFLWQLISAHNIPVEHVMPILPKLDFTQHAEALSSILVLLKQECPSSDLLRIIMCRDCKKTDYFVVSILKYWAQEFEDKLAEHINQQVSKFNGTPKKRQRSGSSSKKDSPSIEQVLLHLDHVRQVCKNISFLNNENIQHALQQVQQTASESLKTKFSDLLALAEDIDDIKSTRVLRGLPVRKAASASAAMGLDIRPPRSKSKKVQESSGSETESSSEEEIKPKPKKRKKALPVEDDSD
;
A
#
# COMPACT_ATOMS: atom_id res chain seq x y z
N MET A 1 2.98 -28.06 21.56
CA MET A 1 3.51 -27.40 20.35
C MET A 1 4.71 -26.54 20.74
N ILE A 2 5.65 -26.17 19.86
CA ILE A 2 6.82 -25.36 20.30
C ILE A 2 6.35 -24.08 21.00
N VAL A 3 5.41 -23.35 20.39
CA VAL A 3 4.85 -22.11 20.95
C VAL A 3 4.10 -22.28 22.28
N SER A 4 3.65 -23.50 22.61
CA SER A 4 2.94 -23.80 23.86
C SER A 4 3.88 -24.11 25.03
N ALA A 5 5.19 -24.20 24.77
CA ALA A 5 6.19 -24.68 25.74
C ALA A 5 7.39 -23.74 25.86
N ILE A 6 7.38 -22.61 25.16
CA ILE A 6 8.45 -21.62 25.20
C ILE A 6 8.03 -20.38 25.96
N ASP A 7 9.01 -19.67 26.53
CA ASP A 7 8.85 -18.32 27.07
C ASP A 7 9.37 -17.25 26.09
N GLY A 8 9.35 -15.98 26.54
CA GLY A 8 9.81 -14.86 25.74
C GLY A 8 11.32 -14.86 25.43
N ALA A 9 12.16 -15.41 26.32
CA ALA A 9 13.60 -15.49 26.11
C ALA A 9 13.93 -16.56 25.06
N GLN A 10 13.28 -17.71 25.15
CA GLN A 10 13.39 -18.79 24.18
C GLN A 10 12.83 -18.37 22.82
N LEU A 11 11.72 -17.61 22.77
CA LEU A 11 11.22 -17.02 21.53
C LEU A 11 12.27 -16.10 20.89
N GLN A 12 12.89 -15.22 21.69
CA GLN A 12 13.93 -14.32 21.20
C GLN A 12 15.11 -15.10 20.61
N GLU A 13 15.56 -16.17 21.27
CA GLU A 13 16.63 -17.02 20.76
C GLU A 13 16.24 -17.65 19.41
N LEU A 14 15.02 -18.19 19.29
CA LEU A 14 14.52 -18.75 18.03
C LEU A 14 14.50 -17.68 16.92
N ILE A 15 14.04 -16.47 17.21
CA ILE A 15 14.05 -15.35 16.26
C ILE A 15 15.49 -15.03 15.83
N CYS A 16 16.45 -14.98 16.76
CA CYS A 16 17.85 -14.77 16.42
C CYS A 16 18.39 -15.87 15.49
N GLN A 17 18.08 -17.14 15.75
CA GLN A 17 18.50 -18.26 14.88
C GLN A 17 17.87 -18.17 13.48
N ILE A 18 16.61 -17.73 13.38
CA ILE A 18 15.93 -17.51 12.10
C ILE A 18 16.62 -16.39 11.31
N LEU A 19 16.86 -15.24 11.96
CA LEU A 19 17.49 -14.08 11.31
C LEU A 19 18.95 -14.34 10.89
N GLN A 20 19.66 -15.21 11.62
CA GLN A 20 20.99 -15.69 11.24
C GLN A 20 20.97 -16.72 10.10
N GLY A 21 19.79 -17.22 9.72
CA GLY A 21 19.62 -18.22 8.68
C GLY A 21 19.89 -19.66 9.14
N HIS A 22 20.03 -19.90 10.45
CA HIS A 22 20.27 -21.22 11.01
C HIS A 22 18.99 -22.05 11.20
N LEU A 23 17.84 -21.39 11.26
CA LEU A 23 16.54 -22.01 11.51
C LEU A 23 15.50 -21.60 10.46
N ILE A 24 14.82 -22.59 9.87
CA ILE A 24 13.66 -22.40 9.00
C ILE A 24 12.52 -23.26 9.54
N MET A 25 11.45 -22.62 10.01
CA MET A 25 10.29 -23.28 10.61
C MET A 25 9.13 -23.45 9.62
N PHE A 26 9.02 -22.56 8.63
CA PHE A 26 7.89 -22.55 7.70
C PHE A 26 8.30 -23.01 6.30
N ARG A 27 7.56 -23.97 5.76
CA ARG A 27 7.66 -24.41 4.37
C ARG A 27 6.40 -24.01 3.61
N LYS A 28 6.53 -23.71 2.31
CA LYS A 28 5.44 -23.17 1.48
C LYS A 28 4.20 -24.08 1.43
N ASP A 29 4.42 -25.39 1.43
CA ASP A 29 3.39 -26.43 1.37
C ASP A 29 2.60 -26.58 2.67
N SER A 30 3.23 -26.36 3.83
CA SER A 30 2.60 -26.52 5.14
C SER A 30 2.18 -25.20 5.80
N PHE A 31 2.68 -24.05 5.34
CA PHE A 31 2.48 -22.74 5.97
C PHE A 31 1.01 -22.42 6.21
N LEU A 32 0.19 -22.52 5.16
CA LEU A 32 -1.23 -22.20 5.25
C LEU A 32 -1.97 -23.16 6.20
N SER A 33 -1.57 -24.44 6.24
CA SER A 33 -2.15 -25.42 7.17
C SER A 33 -1.86 -25.06 8.62
N VAL A 34 -0.61 -24.66 8.93
CA VAL A 34 -0.22 -24.23 10.28
C VAL A 34 -0.99 -22.98 10.68
N LEU A 35 -1.10 -22.02 9.76
CA LEU A 35 -1.77 -20.75 10.01
C LEU A 35 -3.28 -20.90 10.24
N ASN A 36 -3.95 -21.85 9.55
CA ASN A 36 -5.35 -22.14 9.83
C ASN A 36 -5.51 -22.86 11.18
N ALA A 37 -4.63 -23.82 11.49
CA ALA A 37 -4.67 -24.51 12.77
C ALA A 37 -4.42 -23.57 13.96
N SER A 38 -3.61 -22.52 13.76
CA SER A 38 -3.29 -21.57 14.82
C SER A 38 -4.41 -20.65 15.23
N LEU A 39 -5.49 -20.56 14.44
CA LEU A 39 -6.65 -19.75 14.80
C LEU A 39 -7.37 -20.26 16.05
N ASP A 40 -7.18 -21.55 16.38
CA ASP A 40 -7.75 -22.18 17.57
C ASP A 40 -6.76 -22.26 18.75
N TRP A 41 -5.56 -21.67 18.61
CA TRP A 41 -4.53 -21.66 19.67
C TRP A 41 -4.78 -20.54 20.68
N GLU A 42 -4.15 -20.65 21.85
CA GLU A 42 -4.24 -19.62 22.87
C GLU A 42 -3.62 -18.29 22.38
N THR A 43 -4.09 -17.17 22.92
CA THR A 43 -3.67 -15.81 22.54
C THR A 43 -2.15 -15.66 22.49
N LEU A 44 -1.43 -16.14 23.51
CA LEU A 44 0.03 -16.01 23.56
C LEU A 44 0.72 -16.86 22.49
N GLU A 45 0.22 -18.06 22.25
CA GLU A 45 0.75 -18.98 21.23
C GLU A 45 0.59 -18.39 19.83
N GLN A 46 -0.54 -17.74 19.56
CA GLN A 46 -0.76 -17.00 18.31
C GLN A 46 0.23 -15.85 18.17
N TYR A 47 0.44 -15.04 19.20
CA TYR A 47 1.42 -13.94 19.14
C TYR A 47 2.84 -14.46 18.90
N PHE A 48 3.25 -15.54 19.56
CA PHE A 48 4.55 -16.16 19.35
C PHE A 48 4.70 -16.67 17.92
N LEU A 49 3.67 -17.32 17.38
CA LEU A 49 3.67 -17.73 15.98
C LEU A 49 3.85 -16.53 15.04
N TRP A 50 3.11 -15.44 15.23
CA TRP A 50 3.20 -14.26 14.37
C TRP A 50 4.57 -13.56 14.44
N GLN A 51 5.23 -13.56 15.61
CA GLN A 51 6.61 -13.09 15.71
C GLN A 51 7.57 -13.97 14.89
N LEU A 52 7.42 -15.30 14.97
CA LEU A 52 8.21 -16.23 14.18
C LEU A 52 7.95 -16.08 12.67
N ILE A 53 6.70 -15.89 12.26
CA ILE A 53 6.32 -15.62 10.85
C ILE A 53 7.01 -14.36 10.34
N SER A 54 6.96 -13.29 11.15
CA SER A 54 7.58 -12.00 10.81
C SER A 54 9.10 -12.14 10.64
N ALA A 55 9.75 -12.93 11.50
CA ALA A 55 11.20 -13.17 11.42
C ALA A 55 11.63 -13.90 10.13
N HIS A 56 10.75 -14.69 9.51
CA HIS A 56 11.05 -15.43 8.29
C HIS A 56 10.92 -14.60 7.00
N ASN A 57 10.55 -13.31 7.08
CA ASN A 57 10.30 -12.45 5.92
C ASN A 57 9.34 -13.10 4.90
N ILE A 58 8.29 -13.77 5.39
CA ILE A 58 7.30 -14.41 4.52
C ILE A 58 6.49 -13.31 3.81
N PRO A 59 6.38 -13.33 2.47
CA PRO A 59 5.62 -12.34 1.74
C PRO A 59 4.16 -12.33 2.19
N VAL A 60 3.59 -11.14 2.38
CA VAL A 60 2.22 -10.97 2.89
C VAL A 60 1.18 -11.75 2.07
N GLU A 61 1.41 -11.96 0.78
CA GLU A 61 0.53 -12.67 -0.14
C GLU A 61 0.28 -14.13 0.28
N HIS A 62 1.22 -14.74 1.01
CA HIS A 62 1.05 -16.11 1.52
C HIS A 62 0.06 -16.18 2.69
N VAL A 63 -0.12 -15.06 3.39
CA VAL A 63 -1.05 -14.91 4.53
C VAL A 63 -2.44 -14.49 4.05
N MET A 64 -2.54 -13.72 2.97
CA MET A 64 -3.80 -13.17 2.46
C MET A 64 -4.95 -14.19 2.27
N PRO A 65 -4.74 -15.46 1.86
CA PRO A 65 -5.84 -16.42 1.66
C PRO A 65 -6.69 -16.71 2.92
N ILE A 66 -6.17 -16.49 4.13
CA ILE A 66 -6.97 -16.66 5.36
C ILE A 66 -7.85 -15.45 5.68
N LEU A 67 -7.46 -14.26 5.23
CA LEU A 67 -8.05 -12.99 5.67
C LEU A 67 -9.59 -12.92 5.53
N PRO A 68 -10.20 -13.37 4.42
CA PRO A 68 -11.66 -13.30 4.26
C PRO A 68 -12.44 -14.18 5.26
N LYS A 69 -11.80 -15.18 5.87
CA LYS A 69 -12.44 -16.12 6.80
C LYS A 69 -12.37 -15.68 8.26
N LEU A 70 -11.52 -14.71 8.58
CA LEU A 70 -11.29 -14.30 9.96
C LEU A 70 -12.49 -13.52 10.48
N ASP A 71 -13.12 -13.95 11.58
CA ASP A 71 -14.01 -13.08 12.33
C ASP A 71 -13.24 -12.00 13.12
N PHE A 72 -13.82 -10.80 13.20
CA PHE A 72 -13.21 -9.62 13.85
C PHE A 72 -12.93 -9.81 15.34
N THR A 73 -13.84 -10.50 16.04
CA THR A 73 -13.77 -10.68 17.49
C THR A 73 -13.05 -11.95 17.88
N GLN A 74 -13.25 -13.04 17.12
CA GLN A 74 -12.68 -14.35 17.46
C GLN A 74 -11.20 -14.49 17.08
N HIS A 75 -10.70 -13.73 16.10
CA HIS A 75 -9.32 -13.86 15.61
C HIS A 75 -8.56 -12.53 15.75
N ALA A 76 -8.64 -11.91 16.92
CA ALA A 76 -8.08 -10.59 17.17
C ALA A 76 -6.55 -10.57 17.00
N GLU A 77 -5.86 -11.63 17.41
CA GLU A 77 -4.40 -11.79 17.33
C GLU A 77 -3.92 -11.86 15.89
N ALA A 78 -4.59 -12.70 15.07
CA ALA A 78 -4.32 -12.83 13.65
C ALA A 78 -4.60 -11.53 12.90
N LEU A 79 -5.75 -10.90 13.13
CA LEU A 79 -6.10 -9.64 12.47
C LEU A 79 -5.16 -8.52 12.87
N SER A 80 -4.80 -8.39 14.14
CA SER A 80 -3.84 -7.37 14.59
C SER A 80 -2.49 -7.54 13.91
N SER A 81 -2.00 -8.78 13.82
CA SER A 81 -0.72 -9.09 13.18
C SER A 81 -0.75 -8.83 11.67
N ILE A 82 -1.81 -9.26 10.98
CA ILE A 82 -1.99 -8.98 9.54
C ILE A 82 -2.09 -7.48 9.28
N LEU A 83 -2.76 -6.71 10.15
CA LEU A 83 -2.88 -5.26 9.98
C LEU A 83 -1.51 -4.58 10.06
N VAL A 84 -0.64 -5.01 10.98
CA VAL A 84 0.74 -4.52 11.10
C VAL A 84 1.58 -4.92 9.88
N LEU A 85 1.41 -6.14 9.35
CA LEU A 85 2.08 -6.57 8.12
C LEU A 85 1.63 -5.70 6.93
N LEU A 86 0.31 -5.53 6.73
CA LEU A 86 -0.24 -4.72 5.63
C LEU A 86 0.19 -3.26 5.71
N LYS A 87 0.39 -2.71 6.91
CA LYS A 87 0.91 -1.34 7.10
C LYS A 87 2.29 -1.16 6.45
N GLN A 88 3.11 -2.22 6.39
CA GLN A 88 4.44 -2.16 5.79
C GLN A 88 4.42 -2.29 4.26
N GLU A 89 3.26 -2.58 3.68
CA GLU A 89 3.09 -2.85 2.26
C GLU A 89 2.54 -1.64 1.50
N CYS A 90 2.92 -1.52 0.23
CA CYS A 90 2.28 -0.60 -0.71
C CYS A 90 0.97 -1.21 -1.20
N PRO A 91 -0.13 -0.44 -1.32
CA PRO A 91 -1.38 -0.97 -1.88
C PRO A 91 -1.13 -1.52 -3.28
N SER A 92 -1.69 -2.70 -3.54
CA SER A 92 -1.67 -3.37 -4.84
C SER A 92 -3.07 -3.89 -5.18
N SER A 93 -3.34 -4.13 -6.47
CA SER A 93 -4.66 -4.63 -6.90
C SER A 93 -5.01 -5.99 -6.26
N ASP A 94 -4.02 -6.86 -6.06
CA ASP A 94 -4.22 -8.18 -5.46
C ASP A 94 -4.52 -8.10 -3.96
N LEU A 95 -3.77 -7.29 -3.22
CA LEU A 95 -4.04 -7.07 -1.79
C LEU A 95 -5.42 -6.44 -1.60
N LEU A 96 -5.71 -5.37 -2.34
CA LEU A 96 -6.99 -4.66 -2.25
C LEU A 96 -8.16 -5.59 -2.57
N ARG A 97 -8.04 -6.43 -3.61
CA ARG A 97 -9.07 -7.41 -3.97
C ARG A 97 -9.40 -8.34 -2.80
N ILE A 98 -8.38 -8.90 -2.15
CA ILE A 98 -8.59 -9.86 -1.05
C ILE A 98 -9.13 -9.16 0.20
N ILE A 99 -8.61 -7.96 0.54
CA ILE A 99 -9.10 -7.16 1.67
C ILE A 99 -10.59 -6.83 1.50
N MET A 100 -11.00 -6.43 0.30
CA MET A 100 -12.39 -6.09 -0.01
C MET A 100 -13.33 -7.32 -0.01
N CYS A 101 -12.82 -8.55 -0.12
CA CYS A 101 -13.63 -9.76 0.00
C CYS A 101 -14.09 -10.07 1.43
N ARG A 102 -13.51 -9.40 2.45
CA ARG A 102 -13.94 -9.54 3.84
C ARG A 102 -15.32 -8.94 4.03
N ASP A 103 -16.15 -9.57 4.87
CA ASP A 103 -17.47 -9.05 5.25
C ASP A 103 -17.38 -7.65 5.87
N CYS A 104 -18.27 -6.75 5.47
CA CYS A 104 -18.33 -5.39 6.02
C CYS A 104 -19.33 -5.34 7.18
N LYS A 105 -18.82 -5.29 8.41
CA LYS A 105 -19.62 -5.11 9.65
C LYS A 105 -19.29 -3.74 10.26
N LYS A 106 -20.29 -3.04 10.81
CA LYS A 106 -20.10 -1.72 11.45
C LYS A 106 -19.14 -1.74 12.66
N THR A 107 -18.99 -2.90 13.29
CA THR A 107 -18.08 -3.10 14.42
C THR A 107 -16.70 -3.58 14.00
N ASP A 108 -16.50 -3.93 12.72
CA ASP A 108 -15.23 -4.42 12.19
C ASP A 108 -14.46 -3.26 11.55
N TYR A 109 -13.46 -2.77 12.28
CA TYR A 109 -12.63 -1.66 11.84
C TYR A 109 -11.40 -2.08 11.04
N PHE A 110 -11.22 -3.37 10.73
CA PHE A 110 -9.99 -3.86 10.09
C PHE A 110 -9.78 -3.20 8.71
N VAL A 111 -10.77 -3.33 7.81
CA VAL A 111 -10.66 -2.81 6.43
C VAL A 111 -10.57 -1.29 6.42
N VAL A 112 -11.41 -0.62 7.23
CA VAL A 112 -11.39 0.85 7.33
C VAL A 112 -10.04 1.35 7.84
N SER A 113 -9.42 0.67 8.81
CA SER A 113 -8.13 1.09 9.37
C SER A 113 -7.02 1.03 8.33
N ILE A 114 -6.92 -0.07 7.57
CA ILE A 114 -5.87 -0.20 6.55
C ILE A 114 -6.12 0.73 5.35
N LEU A 115 -7.37 0.88 4.90
CA LEU A 115 -7.70 1.82 3.83
C LEU A 115 -7.42 3.26 4.24
N LYS A 116 -7.75 3.65 5.47
CA LYS A 116 -7.43 4.98 6.00
C LYS A 116 -5.92 5.22 6.01
N TYR A 117 -5.14 4.25 6.49
CA TYR A 117 -3.69 4.35 6.53
C TYR A 117 -3.10 4.52 5.12
N TRP A 118 -3.49 3.66 4.18
CA TRP A 118 -3.04 3.77 2.79
C TRP A 118 -3.55 5.01 2.07
N ALA A 119 -4.72 5.54 2.43
CA ALA A 119 -5.20 6.81 1.90
C ALA A 119 -4.32 7.99 2.33
N GLN A 120 -3.61 7.90 3.46
CA GLN A 120 -2.69 8.93 3.94
C GLN A 120 -1.29 8.79 3.32
N GLU A 121 -0.78 7.56 3.21
CA GLU A 121 0.59 7.30 2.75
C GLU A 121 0.70 7.10 1.23
N PHE A 122 -0.35 6.58 0.59
CA PHE A 122 -0.36 6.13 -0.80
C PHE A 122 -1.65 6.55 -1.53
N GLU A 123 -2.11 7.77 -1.28
CA GLU A 123 -3.42 8.31 -1.72
C GLU A 123 -3.75 7.96 -3.18
N ASP A 124 -2.91 8.39 -4.12
CA ASP A 124 -3.14 8.23 -5.56
C ASP A 124 -3.17 6.76 -5.99
N LYS A 125 -2.25 5.94 -5.46
CA LYS A 125 -2.18 4.50 -5.80
C LYS A 125 -3.39 3.74 -5.29
N LEU A 126 -3.82 4.02 -4.06
CA LEU A 126 -5.02 3.41 -3.51
C LEU A 126 -6.25 3.80 -4.32
N ALA A 127 -6.39 5.09 -4.64
CA ALA A 127 -7.50 5.60 -5.42
C ALA A 127 -7.55 4.98 -6.83
N GLU A 128 -6.40 4.87 -7.49
CA GLU A 128 -6.28 4.19 -8.79
C GLU A 128 -6.73 2.73 -8.71
N HIS A 129 -6.25 1.97 -7.72
CA HIS A 129 -6.65 0.57 -7.56
C HIS A 129 -8.13 0.39 -7.24
N ILE A 130 -8.74 1.29 -6.48
CA ILE A 130 -10.18 1.28 -6.22
C ILE A 130 -10.96 1.58 -7.51
N ASN A 131 -10.55 2.59 -8.29
CA ASN A 131 -11.18 2.92 -9.57
C ASN A 131 -11.09 1.75 -10.57
N GLN A 132 -9.91 1.11 -10.66
CA GLN A 132 -9.73 -0.10 -11.47
C GLN A 132 -10.64 -1.24 -11.00
N GLN A 133 -10.83 -1.41 -9.69
CA GLN A 133 -11.70 -2.43 -9.15
C GLN A 133 -13.16 -2.18 -9.50
N VAL A 134 -13.63 -0.95 -9.42
CA VAL A 134 -15.00 -0.54 -9.79
C VAL A 134 -15.22 -0.65 -11.31
N SER A 135 -14.26 -0.21 -12.12
CA SER A 135 -14.34 -0.23 -13.59
C SER A 135 -14.52 -1.65 -14.17
N LYS A 136 -14.00 -2.69 -13.49
CA LYS A 136 -14.14 -4.09 -13.92
C LYS A 136 -15.60 -4.55 -14.01
N PHE A 137 -16.52 -3.94 -13.25
CA PHE A 137 -17.94 -4.34 -13.25
C PHE A 137 -18.73 -3.81 -14.45
N ASN A 138 -18.17 -2.86 -15.21
CA ASN A 138 -18.85 -2.23 -16.35
C ASN A 138 -18.45 -2.77 -17.71
N GLY A 139 -17.46 -3.67 -17.77
CA GLY A 139 -17.08 -4.32 -19.01
C GLY A 139 -18.21 -5.23 -19.50
N THR A 140 -18.76 -4.95 -20.69
CA THR A 140 -19.59 -5.93 -21.41
C THR A 140 -18.87 -7.27 -21.47
N PRO A 141 -19.55 -8.41 -21.27
CA PRO A 141 -18.89 -9.71 -21.24
C PRO A 141 -18.25 -9.98 -22.61
N LYS A 142 -16.93 -9.80 -22.72
CA LYS A 142 -16.19 -10.18 -23.92
C LYS A 142 -16.38 -11.68 -24.13
N LYS A 143 -17.10 -12.00 -25.19
CA LYS A 143 -17.40 -13.35 -25.68
C LYS A 143 -16.10 -14.17 -25.74
N ARG A 144 -16.12 -15.35 -25.09
CA ARG A 144 -15.14 -16.46 -25.12
C ARG A 144 -13.78 -16.22 -24.44
N GLN A 145 -13.63 -16.82 -23.26
CA GLN A 145 -12.67 -17.93 -23.08
C GLN A 145 -13.26 -18.97 -22.12
N ARG A 146 -13.24 -20.25 -22.55
CA ARG A 146 -13.45 -21.40 -21.69
C ARG A 146 -12.17 -21.59 -20.88
N SER A 147 -12.23 -21.46 -19.56
CA SER A 147 -11.27 -22.10 -18.65
C SER A 147 -11.89 -22.23 -17.25
N GLY A 148 -11.84 -23.45 -16.72
CA GLY A 148 -11.74 -23.74 -15.28
C GLY A 148 -12.92 -23.41 -14.38
N SER A 149 -13.66 -24.44 -13.98
CA SER A 149 -14.52 -24.43 -12.79
C SER A 149 -13.68 -24.32 -11.52
N SER A 150 -13.47 -23.12 -10.98
CA SER A 150 -13.16 -22.91 -9.56
C SER A 150 -13.39 -21.44 -9.16
N SER A 151 -14.13 -21.25 -8.06
CA SER A 151 -14.28 -20.03 -7.25
C SER A 151 -14.83 -18.73 -7.88
N LYS A 152 -16.18 -18.65 -7.99
CA LYS A 152 -16.92 -17.36 -7.97
C LYS A 152 -16.78 -16.56 -6.65
N LYS A 153 -15.84 -16.91 -5.75
CA LYS A 153 -15.66 -16.32 -4.41
C LYS A 153 -14.43 -15.40 -4.28
N ASP A 154 -13.62 -15.24 -5.33
CA ASP A 154 -12.31 -14.59 -5.19
C ASP A 154 -12.31 -13.10 -5.57
N SER A 155 -13.43 -12.53 -5.99
CA SER A 155 -13.56 -11.10 -6.27
C SER A 155 -14.72 -10.49 -5.48
N PRO A 156 -14.53 -9.32 -4.84
CA PRO A 156 -15.60 -8.64 -4.14
C PRO A 156 -16.69 -8.23 -5.14
N SER A 157 -17.95 -8.11 -4.72
CA SER A 157 -18.99 -7.51 -5.55
C SER A 157 -18.86 -5.98 -5.54
N ILE A 158 -19.48 -5.28 -6.50
CA ILE A 158 -19.52 -3.81 -6.46
C ILE A 158 -20.18 -3.29 -5.18
N GLU A 159 -21.23 -3.98 -4.71
CA GLU A 159 -21.88 -3.67 -3.44
C GLU A 159 -20.92 -3.80 -2.26
N GLN A 160 -20.07 -4.83 -2.25
CA GLN A 160 -19.08 -5.03 -1.19
C GLN A 160 -18.04 -3.89 -1.16
N VAL A 161 -17.57 -3.45 -2.33
CA VAL A 161 -16.65 -2.31 -2.42
C VAL A 161 -17.31 -1.03 -1.89
N LEU A 162 -18.57 -0.78 -2.26
CA LEU A 162 -19.33 0.39 -1.78
C LEU A 162 -19.60 0.32 -0.27
N LEU A 163 -19.87 -0.86 0.30
CA LEU A 163 -20.02 -1.04 1.74
C LEU A 163 -18.77 -0.59 2.49
N HIS A 164 -17.58 -1.01 2.03
CA HIS A 164 -16.32 -0.62 2.66
C HIS A 164 -16.02 0.87 2.48
N LEU A 165 -16.28 1.44 1.30
CA LEU A 165 -16.11 2.87 1.05
C LEU A 165 -17.05 3.73 1.90
N ASP A 166 -18.32 3.34 2.03
CA ASP A 166 -19.26 4.04 2.89
C ASP A 166 -18.88 3.89 4.37
N HIS A 167 -18.35 2.73 4.77
CA HIS A 167 -17.82 2.56 6.12
C HIS A 167 -16.61 3.48 6.39
N VAL A 168 -15.69 3.63 5.42
CA VAL A 168 -14.60 4.62 5.49
C VAL A 168 -15.16 6.03 5.64
N ARG A 169 -16.18 6.41 4.85
CA ARG A 169 -16.85 7.72 4.95
C ARG A 169 -17.42 7.98 6.35
N GLN A 170 -18.12 6.99 6.92
CA GLN A 170 -18.78 7.12 8.22
C GLN A 170 -17.78 7.24 9.38
N VAL A 171 -16.69 6.45 9.35
CA VAL A 171 -15.70 6.39 10.44
C VAL A 171 -14.65 7.50 10.33
N CYS A 172 -14.17 7.77 9.12
CA CYS A 172 -13.06 8.68 8.87
C CYS A 172 -13.54 10.09 8.50
N LYS A 173 -14.50 10.65 9.25
CA LYS A 173 -15.08 11.99 9.02
C LYS A 173 -14.01 12.98 8.50
N ASN A 174 -14.28 13.62 7.36
CA ASN A 174 -13.37 14.54 6.63
C ASN A 174 -12.18 13.88 5.92
N ILE A 175 -12.32 12.67 5.38
CA ILE A 175 -11.25 12.07 4.57
C ILE A 175 -11.20 12.77 3.18
N SER A 176 -10.17 13.59 2.96
CA SER A 176 -9.89 14.24 1.66
C SER A 176 -9.75 13.23 0.53
N PHE A 177 -9.39 11.99 0.88
CA PHE A 177 -9.30 10.84 -0.03
C PHE A 177 -10.55 10.63 -0.89
N LEU A 178 -11.76 10.87 -0.36
CA LEU A 178 -12.98 10.70 -1.15
C LEU A 178 -13.11 11.75 -2.27
N ASN A 179 -12.40 12.87 -2.17
CA ASN A 179 -12.34 13.91 -3.20
C ASN A 179 -11.25 13.64 -4.25
N ASN A 180 -10.49 12.55 -4.12
CA ASN A 180 -9.48 12.17 -5.11
C ASN A 180 -10.13 11.91 -6.47
N GLU A 181 -9.53 12.41 -7.56
CA GLU A 181 -10.10 12.37 -8.92
C GLU A 181 -10.45 10.94 -9.37
N ASN A 182 -9.64 9.94 -8.98
CA ASN A 182 -9.91 8.53 -9.29
C ASN A 182 -11.11 7.96 -8.52
N ILE A 183 -11.29 8.37 -7.25
CA ILE A 183 -12.45 7.96 -6.45
C ILE A 183 -13.72 8.62 -6.98
N GLN A 184 -13.65 9.90 -7.30
CA GLN A 184 -14.76 10.66 -7.89
C GLN A 184 -15.23 10.04 -9.21
N HIS A 185 -14.29 9.70 -10.09
CA HIS A 185 -14.58 8.97 -11.33
C HIS A 185 -15.24 7.60 -11.05
N ALA A 186 -14.75 6.85 -10.06
CA ALA A 186 -15.33 5.57 -9.68
C ALA A 186 -16.77 5.71 -9.16
N LEU A 187 -17.05 6.71 -8.33
CA LEU A 187 -18.39 6.97 -7.77
C LEU A 187 -19.38 7.42 -8.85
N GLN A 188 -18.99 8.35 -9.74
CA GLN A 188 -19.81 8.76 -10.88
C GLN A 188 -20.13 7.57 -11.79
N GLN A 189 -19.13 6.73 -12.04
CA GLN A 189 -19.30 5.55 -12.86
C GLN A 189 -20.35 4.59 -12.23
N VAL A 190 -20.33 4.40 -10.91
CA VAL A 190 -21.35 3.64 -10.20
C VAL A 190 -22.73 4.30 -10.31
N GLN A 191 -22.83 5.62 -10.20
CA GLN A 191 -24.12 6.32 -10.39
C GLN A 191 -24.73 6.09 -11.77
N GLN A 192 -23.90 5.94 -12.81
CA GLN A 192 -24.37 5.72 -14.18
C GLN A 192 -24.79 4.27 -14.44
N THR A 193 -24.10 3.28 -13.86
CA THR A 193 -24.29 1.87 -14.22
C THR A 193 -25.00 1.01 -13.16
N ALA A 194 -25.07 1.46 -11.91
CA ALA A 194 -25.70 0.69 -10.83
C ALA A 194 -27.23 0.69 -10.90
N SER A 195 -27.84 -0.32 -10.25
CA SER A 195 -29.29 -0.37 -10.05
C SER A 195 -29.78 0.71 -9.09
N GLU A 196 -31.03 1.13 -9.24
CA GLU A 196 -31.67 2.12 -8.34
C GLU A 196 -31.68 1.68 -6.87
N SER A 197 -31.79 0.38 -6.61
CA SER A 197 -31.67 -0.18 -5.25
C SER A 197 -30.29 0.06 -4.62
N LEU A 198 -29.22 0.01 -5.42
CA LEU A 198 -27.86 0.25 -4.94
C LEU A 198 -27.64 1.75 -4.72
N LYS A 199 -28.14 2.59 -5.64
CA LYS A 199 -28.04 4.06 -5.52
C LYS A 199 -28.76 4.59 -4.29
N THR A 200 -29.95 4.08 -4.01
CA THR A 200 -30.73 4.45 -2.81
C THR A 200 -30.04 3.99 -1.52
N LYS A 201 -29.43 2.79 -1.51
CA LYS A 201 -28.71 2.27 -0.34
C LYS A 201 -27.44 3.07 -0.01
N PHE A 202 -26.73 3.57 -1.02
CA PHE A 202 -25.48 4.32 -0.86
C PHE A 202 -25.62 5.80 -1.23
N SER A 203 -26.81 6.38 -1.07
CA SER A 203 -27.11 7.75 -1.51
C SER A 203 -26.16 8.78 -0.91
N ASP A 204 -25.83 8.66 0.38
CA ASP A 204 -24.93 9.58 1.07
C ASP A 204 -23.49 9.51 0.55
N LEU A 205 -23.02 8.32 0.17
CA LEU A 205 -21.70 8.13 -0.42
C LEU A 205 -21.67 8.67 -1.85
N LEU A 206 -22.69 8.35 -2.64
CA LEU A 206 -22.79 8.79 -4.03
C LEU A 206 -23.05 10.30 -4.15
N ALA A 207 -23.68 10.93 -3.16
CA ALA A 207 -23.86 12.38 -3.12
C ALA A 207 -22.53 13.15 -2.98
N LEU A 208 -21.44 12.48 -2.60
CA LEU A 208 -20.09 13.06 -2.60
C LEU A 208 -19.45 13.10 -3.98
N ALA A 209 -20.06 12.45 -4.98
CA ALA A 209 -19.59 12.52 -6.35
C ALA A 209 -19.87 13.94 -6.89
N GLU A 210 -18.85 14.79 -6.94
CA GLU A 210 -18.92 16.10 -7.59
C GLU A 210 -18.86 15.90 -9.10
N ASP A 211 -19.62 16.68 -9.88
CA ASP A 211 -19.48 16.70 -11.34
C ASP A 211 -18.08 17.24 -11.70
N ILE A 212 -17.21 16.37 -12.23
CA ILE A 212 -15.81 16.71 -12.59
C ILE A 212 -15.76 17.88 -13.60
N ASP A 213 -16.83 18.11 -14.35
CA ASP A 213 -16.96 19.23 -15.28
C ASP A 213 -17.00 20.60 -14.56
N ASP A 214 -17.50 20.68 -13.32
CA ASP A 214 -17.52 21.93 -12.54
C ASP A 214 -16.16 22.26 -11.89
N ILE A 215 -15.36 21.25 -11.53
CA ILE A 215 -14.02 21.42 -10.93
C ILE A 215 -13.03 22.03 -11.93
N LYS A 216 -13.15 21.66 -13.22
CA LYS A 216 -12.35 22.26 -14.29
C LYS A 216 -12.69 23.74 -14.51
N SER A 217 -13.91 24.16 -14.22
CA SER A 217 -14.35 25.56 -14.31
C SER A 217 -13.81 26.42 -13.16
N THR A 218 -13.72 25.88 -11.95
CA THR A 218 -13.27 26.62 -10.75
C THR A 218 -11.76 26.83 -10.68
N ARG A 219 -10.93 25.92 -11.25
CA ARG A 219 -9.46 26.11 -11.31
C ARG A 219 -9.05 27.26 -12.25
N VAL A 220 -9.89 27.68 -13.19
CA VAL A 220 -9.57 28.77 -14.14
C VAL A 220 -9.75 30.17 -13.53
N LEU A 221 -10.52 30.31 -12.45
CA LEU A 221 -10.79 31.63 -11.83
C LEU A 221 -9.67 32.14 -10.90
N ARG A 222 -8.62 31.35 -10.64
CA ARG A 222 -7.44 31.78 -9.84
C ARG A 222 -6.15 31.96 -10.63
N GLY A 223 -6.18 31.83 -11.95
CA GLY A 223 -5.01 32.00 -12.81
C GLY A 223 -5.26 32.99 -13.94
N LEU A 224 -5.29 34.29 -13.63
CA LEU A 224 -5.17 35.32 -14.67
C LEU A 224 -3.85 35.12 -15.43
N PRO A 225 -3.87 34.87 -16.75
CA PRO A 225 -2.66 34.79 -17.53
C PRO A 225 -2.14 36.22 -17.79
N VAL A 226 -0.99 36.56 -17.18
CA VAL A 226 -0.22 37.76 -17.54
C VAL A 226 0.31 37.57 -18.97
N ARG A 227 -0.46 38.05 -19.95
CA ARG A 227 -0.01 38.17 -21.33
C ARG A 227 0.99 39.33 -21.43
N LYS A 228 2.21 39.00 -21.82
CA LYS A 228 3.21 39.95 -22.34
C LYS A 228 2.62 40.71 -23.55
N ALA A 229 2.64 42.04 -23.47
CA ALA A 229 2.66 42.93 -24.62
C ALA A 229 3.72 44.01 -24.37
N ALA A 230 4.57 44.23 -25.36
CA ALA A 230 5.75 45.08 -25.29
C ALA A 230 5.46 46.53 -25.73
N SER A 231 6.32 47.42 -25.22
CA SER A 231 6.75 48.74 -25.71
C SER A 231 5.76 49.90 -25.81
N ALA A 232 5.95 50.89 -24.92
CA ALA A 232 5.99 52.31 -25.29
C ALA A 232 6.84 53.08 -24.25
N SER A 233 7.72 53.92 -24.76
CA SER A 233 8.82 54.64 -24.12
C SER A 233 8.36 55.84 -23.26
N ALA A 234 9.10 56.17 -22.20
CA ALA A 234 9.56 57.55 -21.90
C ALA A 234 10.32 57.64 -20.57
N ALA A 235 11.58 58.07 -20.69
CA ALA A 235 12.33 59.05 -19.88
C ALA A 235 12.25 59.09 -18.34
N MET A 236 13.42 59.41 -17.76
CA MET A 236 13.77 59.66 -16.35
C MET A 236 14.28 58.38 -15.66
N GLY A 237 15.58 58.11 -15.61
CA GLY A 237 16.66 59.00 -15.22
C GLY A 237 16.97 58.74 -13.75
N LEU A 238 17.92 57.83 -13.49
CA LEU A 238 18.95 57.89 -12.44
C LEU A 238 19.68 56.54 -12.35
N ASP A 239 20.98 56.60 -12.60
CA ASP A 239 21.97 55.58 -12.27
C ASP A 239 21.91 55.18 -10.79
N ILE A 240 22.16 53.90 -10.49
CA ILE A 240 23.29 53.47 -9.65
C ILE A 240 23.42 51.93 -9.71
N ARG A 241 24.65 51.52 -10.05
CA ARG A 241 25.20 50.16 -10.15
C ARG A 241 25.26 49.45 -8.79
N PRO A 242 25.15 48.11 -8.72
CA PRO A 242 25.27 47.37 -7.46
C PRO A 242 26.74 47.02 -7.15
N PRO A 243 27.16 46.93 -5.86
CA PRO A 243 28.41 46.28 -5.51
C PRO A 243 28.19 44.83 -5.06
N ARG A 244 29.22 44.05 -5.33
CA ARG A 244 29.33 42.59 -5.17
C ARG A 244 30.18 42.28 -3.93
N SER A 245 29.77 41.26 -3.19
CA SER A 245 30.61 40.27 -2.47
C SER A 245 31.03 40.49 -1.01
N LYS A 246 31.04 39.32 -0.32
CA LYS A 246 31.96 38.80 0.72
C LYS A 246 31.55 38.86 2.21
N SER A 247 31.21 37.67 2.71
CA SER A 247 31.93 36.88 3.73
C SER A 247 32.20 37.45 5.14
N LYS A 248 31.70 36.72 6.15
CA LYS A 248 32.31 36.27 7.44
C LYS A 248 31.16 35.80 8.34
N LYS A 249 31.01 34.56 8.82
CA LYS A 249 31.87 33.65 9.63
C LYS A 249 32.43 34.31 10.89
N VAL A 250 31.89 33.94 12.06
CA VAL A 250 32.49 33.72 13.40
C VAL A 250 31.41 32.92 14.18
N GLN A 251 31.55 31.63 14.56
CA GLN A 251 32.53 31.01 15.48
C GLN A 251 32.20 31.47 16.93
N GLU A 252 32.15 30.73 18.02
CA GLU A 252 32.64 29.44 18.53
C GLU A 252 31.84 29.25 19.86
N SER A 253 31.84 28.19 20.66
CA SER A 253 32.89 27.28 21.15
C SER A 253 32.16 26.35 22.13
N SER A 254 32.30 25.02 22.02
CA SER A 254 33.28 24.19 22.75
C SER A 254 32.60 23.45 23.92
N GLY A 255 32.91 22.20 24.26
CA GLY A 255 33.97 21.28 23.83
C GLY A 255 33.52 19.82 24.05
N SER A 256 33.99 18.83 23.29
CA SER A 256 35.35 18.21 23.32
C SER A 256 35.39 17.15 24.46
N GLU A 257 35.85 15.89 24.34
CA GLU A 257 36.94 15.24 23.58
C GLU A 257 36.71 13.70 23.48
N THR A 258 36.86 13.03 22.31
CA THR A 258 38.05 12.30 21.74
C THR A 258 38.06 10.78 22.11
N GLU A 259 38.61 9.76 21.42
CA GLU A 259 39.68 9.53 20.42
C GLU A 259 39.33 8.26 19.57
N SER A 260 39.50 8.22 18.24
CA SER A 260 40.68 7.81 17.42
C SER A 260 40.63 6.35 16.92
N SER A 261 40.60 6.16 15.58
CA SER A 261 41.65 5.46 14.82
C SER A 261 41.21 5.21 13.36
N SER A 262 42.06 5.65 12.43
CA SER A 262 42.00 5.50 10.97
C SER A 262 42.64 4.19 10.51
N GLU A 263 42.16 3.59 9.40
CA GLU A 263 42.98 3.33 8.18
C GLU A 263 42.24 2.52 7.07
N GLU A 264 42.57 2.93 5.83
CA GLU A 264 42.60 2.26 4.53
C GLU A 264 41.33 1.89 3.71
N GLU A 265 41.18 2.63 2.59
CA GLU A 265 40.42 2.31 1.38
C GLU A 265 41.16 1.31 0.47
N ILE A 266 40.52 0.23 -0.01
CA ILE A 266 40.79 -0.33 -1.37
C ILE A 266 39.51 -0.91 -1.99
N LYS A 267 39.06 -0.30 -3.10
CA LYS A 267 38.04 -0.80 -4.05
C LYS A 267 38.64 -1.80 -5.05
N PRO A 268 37.87 -2.80 -5.54
CA PRO A 268 38.09 -3.32 -6.89
C PRO A 268 36.87 -3.16 -7.83
N LYS A 269 37.20 -2.86 -9.10
CA LYS A 269 36.32 -2.70 -10.27
C LYS A 269 35.88 -4.06 -10.86
N PRO A 270 34.75 -4.12 -11.60
CA PRO A 270 34.23 -5.36 -12.19
C PRO A 270 34.90 -5.76 -13.52
N LYS A 271 35.20 -7.06 -13.70
CA LYS A 271 35.67 -7.64 -14.98
C LYS A 271 34.49 -7.98 -15.90
N LYS A 272 34.52 -7.46 -17.13
CA LYS A 272 33.59 -7.78 -18.22
C LYS A 272 33.99 -9.07 -18.96
N ARG A 273 32.94 -9.83 -19.31
CA ARG A 273 32.80 -10.92 -20.30
C ARG A 273 33.86 -10.99 -21.42
N LYS A 274 34.32 -12.21 -21.72
CA LYS A 274 34.72 -12.63 -23.07
C LYS A 274 33.75 -13.70 -23.58
N LYS A 275 33.14 -13.42 -24.73
CA LYS A 275 32.41 -14.36 -25.59
C LYS A 275 33.44 -15.29 -26.25
N ALA A 276 33.18 -16.59 -26.25
CA ALA A 276 33.80 -17.56 -27.15
C ALA A 276 32.68 -18.23 -27.96
N LEU A 277 32.93 -18.40 -29.26
CA LEU A 277 32.11 -19.06 -30.28
C LEU A 277 33.10 -19.89 -31.13
N PRO A 278 32.61 -20.89 -31.88
CA PRO A 278 32.82 -22.31 -31.64
C PRO A 278 33.96 -22.90 -32.48
N VAL A 279 34.43 -24.09 -32.09
CA VAL A 279 35.22 -24.96 -32.97
C VAL A 279 34.53 -26.32 -32.96
N GLU A 280 33.98 -26.68 -34.12
CA GLU A 280 33.69 -28.05 -34.51
C GLU A 280 35.02 -28.77 -34.77
N ASP A 281 35.18 -30.00 -34.28
CA ASP A 281 35.79 -31.08 -35.06
C ASP A 281 35.35 -32.44 -34.50
N ASP A 282 35.26 -33.37 -35.43
CA ASP A 282 34.57 -34.64 -35.48
C ASP A 282 35.54 -35.81 -35.21
N SER A 283 35.00 -37.02 -35.12
CA SER A 283 35.62 -38.35 -35.36
C SER A 283 35.91 -39.28 -34.17
N ASP A 284 35.30 -40.46 -34.33
CA ASP A 284 35.44 -41.81 -33.73
C ASP A 284 34.93 -42.09 -32.30
#